data_AF-W6QC17-F1
#
_entry.id   AF-W6QC17-F1
#
_cell.length_a   1.000
_cell.length_b   1.000
_cell.length_c   1.000
_cell.angle_alpha   90.00
_cell.angle_beta   90.00
_cell.angle_gamma   90.00
#
_symmetry.space_group_name_H-M   'P 1'
#
loop_
_entity.id
_entity.type
_entity.pdbx_description
1 polymer ?
#
loop_
_entity_poly.entity_id
_entity_poly.type
_entity_poly.pdbx_seq_one_letter_code
_entity_poly.pdbx_strand_id
1 'polypeptide(L)'
;MSAPSLKRPRITYENDEHDEASVASYEHPRHNPLYGQKNAFPGLDDGGDDLLSNDPDDGLEYLRVVRFEANSLPILFSAPTPTTDPSKVASNMQPDLTLVEPNDPHLLPGFYEDEAYIAPVEENTNNAANSPSKLDELYPEAQNSYNNLLRHRFLLLRSTLKCSPPASAINTLDNDHPISLPRKAGSAHKTWRRLLVTVEPRMVQLASMDMDSVLEVLEILARMMSDVVRGDDTQRVRRIGAWAWGLLGRCREVGQLSTRES
;
A
#
# COMPACT_ATOMS: atom_id res chain seq x y z
N MET A 1 -40.25 -1.46 -20.16
CA MET A 1 -39.35 -1.98 -21.21
C MET A 1 -38.58 -0.78 -21.75
N SER A 2 -37.30 -0.65 -21.38
CA SER A 2 -36.48 0.53 -21.70
C SER A 2 -35.74 0.30 -23.02
N ALA A 3 -35.85 1.23 -23.97
CA ALA A 3 -35.22 1.14 -25.28
C ALA A 3 -33.69 1.39 -25.19
N PRO A 4 -32.86 0.74 -26.04
CA PRO A 4 -31.42 0.95 -26.03
C PRO A 4 -31.04 2.27 -26.72
N SER A 5 -30.07 2.99 -26.15
CA SER A 5 -29.53 4.23 -26.71
C SER A 5 -28.69 3.96 -27.97
N LEU A 6 -28.96 4.74 -29.02
CA LEU A 6 -28.29 4.67 -30.33
C LEU A 6 -26.84 5.15 -30.26
N LYS A 7 -25.93 4.40 -30.90
CA LYS A 7 -24.53 4.81 -31.10
C LYS A 7 -24.47 6.04 -32.01
N ARG A 8 -23.60 7.01 -31.65
CA ARG A 8 -23.36 8.26 -32.38
C ARG A 8 -22.83 7.97 -33.80
N PRO A 9 -23.33 8.62 -34.85
CA PRO A 9 -22.86 8.40 -36.21
C PRO A 9 -21.48 9.03 -36.42
N ARG A 10 -20.63 8.31 -37.17
CA ARG A 10 -19.33 8.78 -37.64
C ARG A 10 -19.56 9.78 -38.77
N ILE A 11 -18.99 10.97 -38.64
CA ILE A 11 -19.01 12.00 -39.67
C ILE A 11 -17.94 11.63 -40.70
N THR A 12 -18.36 11.22 -41.89
CA THR A 12 -17.54 11.17 -43.10
C THR A 12 -18.01 12.32 -43.97
N TYR A 13 -17.10 13.26 -44.29
CA TYR A 13 -17.31 14.19 -45.38
C TYR A 13 -16.58 13.64 -46.60
N GLU A 14 -17.38 13.28 -47.60
CA GLU A 14 -16.98 13.21 -49.00
C GLU A 14 -16.60 14.63 -49.48
N ASN A 15 -15.59 14.74 -50.34
CA ASN A 15 -15.43 15.90 -51.19
C ASN A 15 -14.97 15.42 -52.58
N ASP A 16 -15.74 15.80 -53.59
CA ASP A 16 -15.55 15.49 -54.99
C ASP A 16 -14.53 16.42 -55.67
N GLU A 17 -13.84 15.83 -56.64
CA GLU A 17 -13.19 16.34 -57.87
C GLU A 17 -12.01 17.34 -57.85
N HIS A 18 -10.90 16.78 -58.35
CA HIS A 18 -9.78 17.33 -59.14
C HIS A 18 -8.84 18.38 -58.54
N ASP A 19 -7.67 17.89 -58.08
CA ASP A 19 -6.35 18.38 -58.51
C ASP A 19 -5.28 17.27 -58.33
N GLU A 20 -4.49 17.00 -59.37
CA GLU A 20 -3.30 16.14 -59.31
C GLU A 20 -2.20 16.84 -58.51
N ALA A 21 -2.01 16.46 -57.25
CA ALA A 21 -0.74 16.66 -56.55
C ALA A 21 -0.62 15.66 -55.39
N SER A 22 0.33 14.72 -55.54
CA SER A 22 0.93 13.85 -54.52
C SER A 22 -0.03 13.18 -53.52
N VAL A 23 -0.16 11.86 -53.64
CA VAL A 23 -0.68 10.96 -52.61
C VAL A 23 0.00 11.26 -51.27
N ALA A 24 -0.64 12.08 -50.43
CA ALA A 24 -0.30 12.21 -49.03
C ALA A 24 -0.70 10.90 -48.37
N SER A 25 0.24 9.95 -48.37
CA SER A 25 0.18 8.74 -47.55
C SER A 25 -0.30 9.17 -46.18
N TYR A 26 -1.40 8.59 -45.67
CA TYR A 26 -1.84 8.80 -44.30
C TYR A 26 -0.73 8.29 -43.38
N GLU A 27 0.21 9.16 -43.06
CA GLU A 27 1.36 8.79 -42.28
C GLU A 27 0.92 8.70 -40.84
N HIS A 28 0.95 7.49 -40.31
CA HIS A 28 0.50 7.23 -38.96
C HIS A 28 1.63 7.64 -38.00
N PRO A 29 1.31 8.15 -36.80
CA PRO A 29 2.30 8.35 -35.74
C PRO A 29 3.16 7.10 -35.53
N ARG A 30 4.43 7.17 -35.94
CA ARG A 30 5.37 6.04 -35.82
C ARG A 30 5.91 5.98 -34.38
N HIS A 31 6.14 4.76 -33.91
CA HIS A 31 6.83 4.51 -32.64
C HIS A 31 8.33 4.41 -32.89
N ASN A 32 9.13 5.08 -32.06
CA ASN A 32 10.57 4.88 -32.06
C ASN A 32 10.88 3.45 -31.56
N PRO A 33 11.53 2.57 -32.35
CA PRO A 33 11.78 1.18 -31.98
C PRO A 33 12.78 1.04 -30.82
N LEU A 34 13.59 2.07 -30.54
CA LEU A 34 14.59 2.05 -29.49
C LEU A 34 14.04 2.46 -28.12
N TYR A 35 13.09 3.42 -28.07
CA TYR A 35 12.54 3.95 -26.82
C TYR A 35 11.05 3.66 -26.61
N GLY A 36 10.34 3.13 -27.61
CA GLY A 36 8.89 2.91 -27.57
C GLY A 36 8.04 4.18 -27.61
N GLN A 37 8.66 5.36 -27.63
CA GLN A 37 7.98 6.66 -27.66
C GLN A 37 7.21 6.88 -28.96
N LYS A 38 6.01 7.48 -28.87
CA LYS A 38 5.17 7.85 -30.03
C LYS A 38 5.57 9.23 -30.54
N ASN A 39 5.85 9.36 -31.84
CA ASN A 39 6.07 10.66 -32.46
C ASN A 39 4.73 11.43 -32.55
N ALA A 40 4.73 12.72 -32.20
CA ALA A 40 3.53 13.57 -32.29
C ALA A 40 3.20 14.00 -33.73
N PHE A 41 4.23 14.16 -34.57
CA PHE A 41 4.12 14.57 -35.97
C PHE A 41 4.61 13.44 -36.88
N PRO A 42 3.75 12.92 -37.77
CA PRO A 42 4.18 12.07 -38.88
C PRO A 42 5.06 12.85 -39.87
N GLY A 43 6.01 12.19 -40.55
CA GLY A 43 6.73 12.76 -41.70
C GLY A 43 8.02 13.51 -41.40
N LEU A 44 8.47 13.51 -40.14
CA LEU A 44 9.71 14.18 -39.76
C LEU A 44 10.99 13.44 -40.19
N ASP A 45 10.88 12.17 -40.61
CA ASP A 45 12.03 11.33 -40.98
C ASP A 45 12.19 11.20 -42.52
N ASP A 46 11.26 11.72 -43.32
CA ASP A 46 11.20 11.53 -44.79
C ASP A 46 11.93 12.67 -45.58
N GLY A 47 12.65 13.55 -44.89
CA GLY A 47 13.48 14.60 -45.52
C GLY A 47 14.91 14.12 -45.73
N GLY A 48 15.37 14.09 -46.99
CA GLY A 48 16.74 13.72 -47.34
C GLY A 48 17.82 14.68 -46.78
N ASP A 49 19.08 14.29 -46.93
CA ASP A 49 20.32 14.93 -46.44
C ASP A 49 20.52 16.42 -46.80
N ASP A 50 19.63 17.02 -47.60
CA ASP A 50 19.72 18.40 -48.06
C ASP A 50 19.20 19.44 -47.04
N LEU A 51 18.69 19.00 -45.88
CA LEU A 51 18.16 19.88 -44.82
C LEU A 51 19.23 20.69 -44.07
N LEU A 52 20.51 20.41 -44.29
CA LEU A 52 21.62 21.05 -43.57
C LEU A 52 21.98 22.47 -44.06
N SER A 53 21.40 22.95 -45.15
CA SER A 53 21.83 24.19 -45.81
C SER A 53 20.75 25.26 -46.01
N ASN A 54 19.50 25.02 -45.58
CA ASN A 54 18.41 25.98 -45.75
C ASN A 54 17.89 26.46 -44.39
N ASP A 55 17.73 27.78 -44.26
CA ASP A 55 16.98 28.39 -43.16
C ASP A 55 15.52 27.93 -43.30
N PRO A 56 14.91 27.29 -42.30
CA PRO A 56 13.59 26.68 -42.47
C PRO A 56 12.52 27.74 -42.70
N ASP A 57 11.84 27.66 -43.84
CA ASP A 57 10.74 28.58 -44.20
C ASP A 57 9.42 28.18 -43.52
N ASP A 58 9.30 26.92 -43.05
CA ASP A 58 8.11 26.36 -42.38
C ASP A 58 8.43 25.65 -41.04
N GLY A 59 7.44 25.59 -40.15
CA GLY A 59 7.56 24.97 -38.83
C GLY A 59 7.83 23.45 -38.87
N LEU A 60 7.32 22.73 -39.87
CA LEU A 60 7.63 21.30 -40.05
C LEU A 60 9.05 21.08 -40.57
N GLU A 61 9.59 22.01 -41.36
CA GLU A 61 10.99 22.00 -41.79
C GLU A 61 11.92 22.26 -40.60
N TYR A 62 11.59 23.22 -39.74
CA TYR A 62 12.32 23.45 -38.48
C TYR A 62 12.36 22.18 -37.60
N LEU A 63 11.23 21.49 -37.43
CA LEU A 63 11.19 20.25 -36.65
C LEU A 63 12.00 19.11 -37.30
N ARG A 64 12.11 19.06 -38.63
CA ARG A 64 12.99 18.12 -39.34
C ARG A 64 14.47 18.43 -39.06
N VAL A 65 14.87 19.71 -39.14
CA VAL A 65 16.24 20.16 -38.82
C VAL A 65 16.61 19.82 -37.37
N VAL A 66 15.75 20.14 -36.41
CA VAL A 66 15.97 19.83 -34.98
C VAL A 66 16.11 18.32 -34.75
N ARG A 67 15.31 17.52 -35.45
CA ARG A 67 15.38 16.05 -35.31
C ARG A 67 16.67 15.49 -35.91
N PHE A 68 17.13 16.06 -37.02
CA PHE A 68 18.44 15.73 -37.60
C PHE A 68 19.58 16.08 -36.65
N GLU A 69 19.56 17.27 -36.05
CA GLU A 69 20.54 17.68 -35.05
C GLU A 69 20.52 16.75 -33.83
N ALA A 70 19.34 16.42 -33.30
CA ALA A 70 19.19 15.52 -32.16
C ALA A 70 19.66 14.08 -32.47
N ASN A 71 19.43 13.58 -33.69
CA ASN A 71 19.92 12.28 -34.14
C ASN A 71 21.45 12.23 -34.25
N SER A 72 22.12 13.38 -34.37
CA SER A 72 23.59 13.46 -34.36
C SER A 72 24.20 13.35 -32.96
N LEU A 73 23.39 13.51 -31.91
CA LEU A 73 23.87 13.45 -30.52
C LEU A 73 23.89 12.01 -29.98
N PRO A 74 24.84 11.69 -29.09
CA PRO A 74 24.81 10.46 -28.30
C PRO A 74 23.50 10.29 -27.53
N ILE A 75 22.96 9.07 -27.55
CA ILE A 75 21.72 8.69 -26.86
C ILE A 75 21.82 8.84 -25.35
N LEU A 76 23.00 8.57 -24.79
CA LEU A 76 23.26 8.61 -23.36
C LEU A 76 24.49 9.48 -23.13
N PHE A 77 24.29 10.56 -22.38
CA PHE A 77 25.38 11.32 -21.79
C PHE A 77 25.56 10.88 -20.35
N SER A 78 26.76 10.42 -20.02
CA SER A 78 27.17 10.24 -18.63
C SER A 78 28.25 11.26 -18.33
N ALA A 79 27.95 12.21 -17.44
CA ALA A 79 28.95 13.13 -16.93
C ALA A 79 29.67 12.43 -15.76
N PRO A 80 31.00 12.28 -15.79
CA PRO A 80 31.75 11.83 -14.63
C PRO A 80 31.50 12.81 -13.49
N THR A 81 30.93 12.33 -12.39
CA THR A 81 30.96 13.07 -11.15
C THR A 81 32.42 13.13 -10.68
N PRO A 82 32.91 14.29 -10.19
CA PRO A 82 34.29 14.41 -9.75
C PRO A 82 34.57 13.36 -8.69
N THR A 83 35.34 12.35 -9.08
CA THR A 83 35.82 11.30 -8.18
C THR A 83 36.81 11.97 -7.24
N THR A 84 36.37 12.24 -6.01
CA THR A 84 37.32 12.43 -4.92
C THR A 84 38.10 11.12 -4.79
N ASP A 85 39.42 11.20 -4.96
CA ASP A 85 40.33 10.07 -4.87
C ASP A 85 40.00 9.17 -3.67
N PRO A 86 39.69 7.87 -3.86
CA PRO A 86 39.39 6.96 -2.75
C PRO A 86 40.63 6.57 -1.92
N SER A 87 41.80 7.20 -2.12
CA SER A 87 43.03 6.91 -1.36
C SER A 87 43.37 7.93 -0.28
N LYS A 88 42.56 8.97 -0.06
CA LYS A 88 42.81 9.99 0.98
C LYS A 88 41.70 10.22 2.00
N VAL A 89 40.69 9.35 2.05
CA VAL A 89 39.65 9.38 3.09
C VAL A 89 39.54 8.02 3.78
N ALA A 90 40.68 7.44 4.15
CA ALA A 90 40.74 6.46 5.24
C ALA A 90 40.76 7.22 6.57
N SER A 91 39.66 7.91 6.87
CA SER A 91 39.19 8.31 8.20
C SER A 91 38.11 9.35 7.98
N ASN A 92 36.86 9.00 8.32
CA ASN A 92 35.70 9.88 8.38
C ASN A 92 35.24 10.47 7.03
N MET A 93 34.34 9.79 6.32
CA MET A 93 33.10 10.37 5.77
C MET A 93 32.27 9.30 5.04
N GLN A 94 30.99 9.26 5.39
CA GLN A 94 29.93 8.46 4.76
C GLN A 94 29.85 8.74 3.24
N PRO A 95 29.46 7.76 2.40
CA PRO A 95 28.99 8.06 1.06
C PRO A 95 27.60 8.70 1.16
N ASP A 96 27.58 9.98 0.85
CA ASP A 96 26.40 10.83 0.73
C ASP A 96 25.58 10.43 -0.51
N LEU A 97 24.45 9.76 -0.28
CA LEU A 97 23.35 9.62 -1.24
C LEU A 97 22.15 10.42 -0.70
N THR A 98 22.35 11.73 -0.51
CA THR A 98 21.23 12.66 -0.33
C THR A 98 20.72 13.14 -1.69
N LEU A 99 19.74 12.43 -2.23
CA LEU A 99 18.70 13.08 -3.02
C LEU A 99 17.34 12.61 -2.53
N VAL A 100 17.03 12.99 -1.30
CA VAL A 100 15.64 13.19 -0.86
C VAL A 100 15.59 14.64 -0.39
N GLU A 101 14.60 15.37 -0.89
CA GLU A 101 14.34 16.77 -0.57
C GLU A 101 14.41 17.06 0.94
N PRO A 102 14.86 18.26 1.34
CA PRO A 102 15.05 18.60 2.73
C PRO A 102 13.69 19.01 3.31
N ASN A 103 12.98 18.13 4.01
CA ASN A 103 11.92 18.57 4.93
C ASN A 103 11.46 17.58 6.02
N ASP A 104 12.08 16.40 6.20
CA ASP A 104 11.80 15.57 7.39
C ASP A 104 13.09 15.18 8.13
N PRO A 105 13.45 15.87 9.22
CA PRO A 105 14.67 15.60 9.99
C PRO A 105 14.60 14.32 10.86
N HIS A 106 13.69 13.39 10.57
CA HIS A 106 13.42 12.24 11.44
C HIS A 106 13.67 10.85 10.83
N LEU A 107 14.05 10.76 9.55
CA LEU A 107 14.30 9.47 8.92
C LEU A 107 15.81 9.28 8.69
N LEU A 108 16.43 8.44 9.54
CA LEU A 108 17.74 7.88 9.19
C LEU A 108 17.60 7.12 7.86
N PRO A 109 18.59 7.14 6.96
CA PRO A 109 18.57 6.32 5.74
C PRO A 109 18.88 4.85 6.07
N GLY A 110 18.19 3.91 5.42
CA GLY A 110 18.46 2.48 5.53
C GLY A 110 19.77 2.09 4.84
N PHE A 111 20.21 0.85 5.04
CA PHE A 111 21.43 0.32 4.41
C PHE A 111 21.11 -0.91 3.56
N TYR A 112 21.95 -1.18 2.56
CA TYR A 112 21.86 -2.39 1.74
C TYR A 112 22.83 -3.45 2.27
N GLU A 113 22.35 -4.66 2.49
CA GLU A 113 23.16 -5.84 2.83
C GLU A 113 22.63 -7.05 2.05
N ASP A 114 23.51 -7.84 1.43
CA ASP A 114 23.17 -9.03 0.63
C ASP A 114 22.04 -8.82 -0.41
N GLU A 115 22.18 -7.78 -1.25
CA GLU A 115 21.21 -7.37 -2.28
C GLU A 115 19.80 -6.97 -1.76
N ALA A 116 19.61 -6.93 -0.44
CA ALA A 116 18.37 -6.50 0.18
C ALA A 116 18.52 -5.10 0.78
N TYR A 117 17.52 -4.24 0.55
CA TYR A 117 17.42 -2.97 1.28
C TYR A 117 16.91 -3.25 2.69
N ILE A 118 17.75 -2.99 3.67
CA ILE A 118 17.38 -2.98 5.08
C ILE A 118 16.90 -1.57 5.38
N ALA A 119 15.58 -1.42 5.39
CA ALA A 119 14.96 -0.19 5.86
C ALA A 119 15.48 0.11 7.28
N PRO A 120 15.78 1.39 7.56
CA PRO A 120 16.23 1.79 8.87
C PRO A 120 15.12 1.39 9.85
N VAL A 121 15.51 0.80 10.98
CA VAL A 121 14.56 0.64 12.08
C VAL A 121 14.07 2.05 12.36
N GLU A 122 12.78 2.31 12.14
CA GLU A 122 12.11 3.51 12.62
C GLU A 122 12.40 3.53 14.12
N GLU A 123 13.45 4.25 14.51
CA GLU A 123 13.79 4.44 15.90
C GLU A 123 12.68 5.29 16.47
N ASN A 124 11.61 4.64 16.89
CA ASN A 124 10.91 5.08 18.07
C ASN A 124 11.83 4.79 19.27
N THR A 125 13.00 5.43 19.27
CA THR A 125 14.13 5.38 20.21
C THR A 125 14.10 4.25 21.24
N ASN A 126 14.08 2.98 20.84
CA ASN A 126 14.14 1.85 21.79
C ASN A 126 14.72 0.61 21.12
N ASN A 127 16.05 0.63 20.95
CA ASN A 127 16.87 -0.52 20.59
C ASN A 127 16.66 -1.68 21.58
N ALA A 128 16.01 -2.72 21.09
CA ALA A 128 15.77 -3.98 21.77
C ALA A 128 16.94 -4.95 21.49
N ALA A 129 18.04 -4.81 22.22
CA ALA A 129 18.96 -5.91 22.53
C ALA A 129 20.03 -5.42 23.53
N ASN A 130 19.82 -5.72 24.81
CA ASN A 130 20.84 -5.73 25.87
C ASN A 130 21.14 -4.44 26.65
N SER A 131 20.36 -3.37 26.50
CA SER A 131 20.29 -2.29 27.49
C SER A 131 18.95 -2.38 28.24
N PRO A 132 18.87 -2.02 29.55
CA PRO A 132 17.56 -1.80 30.17
C PRO A 132 16.81 -0.87 29.24
N SER A 133 15.68 -1.34 28.73
CA SER A 133 14.96 -0.62 27.69
C SER A 133 14.72 0.80 28.20
N LYS A 134 14.81 1.84 27.36
CA LYS A 134 14.43 3.21 27.79
C LYS A 134 13.01 3.22 28.39
N LEU A 135 12.19 2.22 28.01
CA LEU A 135 10.90 1.87 28.60
C LEU A 135 10.98 1.44 30.09
N ASP A 136 12.00 0.70 30.53
CA ASP A 136 12.21 0.36 31.95
C ASP A 136 12.59 1.59 32.79
N GLU A 137 13.21 2.62 32.20
CA GLU A 137 13.43 3.92 32.87
C GLU A 137 12.16 4.81 32.85
N LEU A 138 11.34 4.71 31.81
CA LEU A 138 10.11 5.49 31.62
C LEU A 138 8.92 4.97 32.43
N TYR A 139 8.90 3.68 32.78
CA TYR A 139 7.81 3.07 33.52
C TYR A 139 8.27 2.63 34.91
N PRO A 140 7.57 3.04 35.99
CA PRO A 140 7.90 2.58 37.33
C PRO A 140 7.80 1.04 37.40
N GLU A 141 8.62 0.41 38.24
CA GLU A 141 8.67 -1.05 38.44
C GLU A 141 7.26 -1.67 38.66
N ALA A 142 6.36 -0.91 39.30
CA ALA A 142 4.95 -1.27 39.48
C ALA A 142 4.19 -1.44 38.15
N GLN A 143 4.43 -0.59 37.15
CA GLN A 143 3.80 -0.67 35.83
C GLN A 143 4.31 -1.88 35.04
N ASN A 144 5.62 -2.20 35.15
CA ASN A 144 6.19 -3.38 34.52
C ASN A 144 5.59 -4.67 35.13
N SER A 145 5.50 -4.78 36.45
CA SER A 145 4.86 -5.93 37.11
C SER A 145 3.38 -6.11 36.72
N TYR A 146 2.63 -5.00 36.62
CA TYR A 146 1.25 -5.01 36.15
C TYR A 146 1.12 -5.49 34.70
N ASN A 147 1.96 -4.99 33.79
CA ASN A 147 1.97 -5.42 32.39
C ASN A 147 2.35 -6.90 32.25
N ASN A 148 3.31 -7.38 33.03
CA ASN A 148 3.69 -8.80 33.03
C ASN A 148 2.53 -9.68 33.48
N LEU A 149 1.84 -9.29 34.56
CA LEU A 149 0.63 -9.98 35.01
C LEU A 149 -0.46 -9.99 33.92
N LEU A 150 -0.67 -8.85 33.25
CA LEU A 150 -1.65 -8.74 32.17
C LEU A 150 -1.29 -9.65 30.98
N ARG A 151 0.00 -9.69 30.61
CA ARG A 151 0.54 -10.61 29.59
C ARG A 151 0.30 -12.07 29.96
N HIS A 152 0.60 -12.48 31.19
CA HIS A 152 0.35 -13.84 31.66
C HIS A 152 -1.13 -14.22 31.59
N ARG A 153 -2.03 -13.32 32.03
CA ARG A 153 -3.48 -13.53 31.92
C ARG A 153 -3.93 -13.68 30.47
N PHE A 154 -3.38 -12.87 29.56
CA PHE A 154 -3.68 -12.95 28.14
C PHE A 154 -3.22 -14.29 27.53
N LEU A 155 -2.02 -14.76 27.88
CA LEU A 155 -1.49 -16.03 27.40
C LEU A 155 -2.32 -17.23 27.90
N LEU A 156 -2.77 -17.19 29.16
CA LEU A 156 -3.67 -18.20 29.71
C LEU A 156 -5.04 -18.22 29.01
N LEU A 157 -5.58 -17.03 28.71
CA LEU A 157 -6.80 -16.92 27.92
C LEU A 157 -6.62 -17.57 26.54
N ARG A 158 -5.51 -17.25 25.88
CA ARG A 158 -5.17 -17.79 24.56
C ARG A 158 -5.01 -19.30 24.56
N SER A 159 -4.32 -19.88 25.55
CA SER A 159 -4.22 -21.34 25.66
C SER A 159 -5.59 -21.99 25.86
N THR A 160 -6.48 -21.33 26.62
CA THR A 160 -7.85 -21.82 26.85
C THR A 160 -8.68 -21.79 25.58
N LEU A 161 -8.62 -20.70 24.81
CA LEU A 161 -9.36 -20.54 23.55
C LEU A 161 -8.84 -21.42 22.40
N LYS A 162 -7.59 -21.91 22.48
CA LYS A 162 -7.04 -22.89 21.54
C LYS A 162 -7.65 -24.29 21.74
N CYS A 163 -8.21 -24.60 22.91
CA CYS A 163 -8.88 -25.87 23.16
C CYS A 163 -10.27 -25.87 22.51
N SER A 164 -10.59 -26.96 21.79
CA SER A 164 -11.94 -27.13 21.25
C SER A 164 -12.94 -27.39 22.39
N PRO A 165 -14.01 -26.59 22.51
CA PRO A 165 -14.99 -26.79 23.57
C PRO A 165 -15.81 -28.06 23.33
N PRO A 166 -16.34 -28.70 24.39
CA PRO A 166 -17.17 -29.89 24.25
C PRO A 166 -18.46 -29.57 23.49
N ALA A 167 -18.91 -30.49 22.63
CA ALA A 167 -20.09 -30.29 21.77
C ALA A 167 -21.37 -29.95 22.55
N SER A 168 -21.52 -30.49 23.77
CA SER A 168 -22.64 -30.14 24.66
C SER A 168 -22.67 -28.66 25.00
N ALA A 169 -21.52 -28.02 25.23
CA ALA A 169 -21.44 -26.60 25.51
C ALA A 169 -21.77 -25.77 24.26
N ILE A 170 -21.36 -26.22 23.06
CA ILE A 170 -21.68 -25.55 21.79
C ILE A 170 -23.20 -25.55 21.54
N ASN A 171 -23.86 -26.67 21.81
CA ASN A 171 -25.32 -26.80 21.63
C ASN A 171 -26.14 -25.95 22.61
N THR A 172 -25.53 -25.50 23.71
CA THR A 172 -26.19 -24.60 24.69
C THR A 172 -26.06 -23.12 24.34
N LEU A 173 -25.35 -22.76 23.26
CA LEU A 173 -25.33 -21.37 22.81
C LEU A 173 -26.72 -20.94 22.33
N ASP A 174 -27.10 -19.75 22.77
CA ASP A 174 -28.31 -19.04 22.38
C ASP A 174 -28.11 -18.29 21.06
N ASN A 175 -29.23 -17.87 20.47
CA ASN A 175 -29.24 -17.20 19.17
C ASN A 175 -28.53 -15.83 19.17
N ASP A 176 -28.29 -15.23 20.33
CA ASP A 176 -27.56 -13.97 20.47
C ASP A 176 -26.03 -14.15 20.48
N HIS A 177 -25.53 -15.40 20.48
CA HIS A 177 -24.10 -15.72 20.47
C HIS A 177 -23.70 -16.52 19.22
N PRO A 178 -23.82 -15.95 18.00
CA PRO A 178 -23.45 -16.63 16.76
C PRO A 178 -21.95 -16.94 16.72
N ILE A 179 -21.60 -18.11 16.17
CA ILE A 179 -20.20 -18.57 16.03
C ILE A 179 -19.59 -18.29 14.66
N SER A 180 -20.40 -17.89 13.67
CA SER A 180 -19.97 -17.68 12.29
C SER A 180 -20.51 -16.37 11.71
N LEU A 181 -19.67 -15.65 10.99
CA LEU A 181 -20.01 -14.46 10.22
C LEU A 181 -19.59 -14.67 8.75
N PRO A 182 -20.54 -14.98 7.85
CA PRO A 182 -20.23 -15.13 6.43
C PRO A 182 -19.75 -13.81 5.83
N ARG A 183 -18.66 -13.88 5.05
CA ARG A 183 -18.13 -12.73 4.31
C ARG A 183 -19.21 -12.13 3.40
N LYS A 184 -19.32 -10.80 3.41
CA LYS A 184 -20.20 -9.99 2.53
C LYS A 184 -21.70 -10.10 2.83
N ALA A 185 -22.12 -10.73 3.92
CA ALA A 185 -23.52 -10.73 4.36
C ALA A 185 -23.88 -9.42 5.08
N GLY A 186 -24.25 -8.37 4.34
CA GLY A 186 -24.50 -7.04 4.91
C GLY A 186 -25.56 -6.99 6.02
N SER A 187 -26.55 -7.90 6.00
CA SER A 187 -27.52 -8.09 7.09
C SER A 187 -26.86 -8.64 8.35
N ALA A 188 -26.00 -9.64 8.22
CA ALA A 188 -25.24 -10.22 9.34
C ALA A 188 -24.32 -9.17 9.98
N HIS A 189 -23.64 -8.33 9.19
CA HIS A 189 -22.79 -7.25 9.72
C HIS A 189 -23.60 -6.24 10.55
N LYS A 190 -24.87 -5.95 10.19
CA LYS A 190 -25.74 -5.09 11.00
C LYS A 190 -26.09 -5.76 12.34
N THR A 191 -26.41 -7.06 12.31
CA THR A 191 -26.70 -7.83 13.53
C THR A 191 -25.50 -7.88 14.45
N TRP A 192 -24.31 -8.16 13.91
CA TRP A 192 -23.06 -8.20 14.68
C TRP A 192 -22.71 -6.84 15.29
N ARG A 193 -22.88 -5.73 14.57
CA ARG A 193 -22.71 -4.39 15.14
C ARG A 193 -23.61 -4.15 16.36
N ARG A 194 -24.86 -4.63 16.30
CA ARG A 194 -25.76 -4.56 17.45
C ARG A 194 -25.24 -5.44 18.59
N LEU A 195 -24.94 -6.71 18.32
CA LEU A 195 -24.50 -7.68 19.32
C LEU A 195 -23.22 -7.26 20.05
N LEU A 196 -22.22 -6.74 19.33
CA LEU A 196 -20.96 -6.26 19.92
C LEU A 196 -21.16 -5.19 20.99
N VAL A 197 -22.22 -4.39 20.87
CA VAL A 197 -22.53 -3.31 21.81
C VAL A 197 -23.51 -3.77 22.89
N THR A 198 -24.37 -4.75 22.61
CA THR A 198 -25.45 -5.18 23.51
C THR A 198 -25.15 -6.41 24.34
N VAL A 199 -24.31 -7.33 23.84
CA VAL A 199 -24.07 -8.66 24.42
C VAL A 199 -22.59 -8.85 24.73
N GLU A 200 -22.29 -9.52 25.85
CA GLU A 200 -20.92 -9.87 26.24
C GLU A 200 -20.44 -11.16 25.53
N PRO A 201 -19.16 -11.26 25.13
CA PRO A 201 -18.65 -12.44 24.48
C PRO A 201 -18.59 -13.64 25.43
N ARG A 202 -18.96 -14.83 24.95
CA ARG A 202 -18.78 -16.08 25.70
C ARG A 202 -17.49 -16.79 25.30
N MET A 203 -16.85 -17.42 26.29
CA MET A 203 -15.64 -18.22 26.07
C MET A 203 -15.85 -19.35 25.06
N VAL A 204 -16.98 -20.08 25.17
CA VAL A 204 -17.33 -21.18 24.27
C VAL A 204 -17.58 -20.66 22.84
N GLN A 205 -18.19 -19.48 22.71
CA GLN A 205 -18.40 -18.83 21.42
C GLN A 205 -17.07 -18.51 20.76
N LEU A 206 -16.20 -17.76 21.45
CA LEU A 206 -14.89 -17.35 20.93
C LEU A 206 -14.01 -18.54 20.54
N ALA A 207 -14.02 -19.61 21.35
CA ALA A 207 -13.25 -20.83 21.07
C ALA A 207 -13.79 -21.58 19.83
N SER A 208 -15.09 -21.49 19.55
CA SER A 208 -15.75 -22.17 18.43
C SER A 208 -15.73 -21.38 17.11
N MET A 209 -15.34 -20.10 17.13
CA MET A 209 -15.30 -19.25 15.94
C MET A 209 -14.19 -19.69 14.97
N ASP A 210 -14.50 -19.64 13.67
CA ASP A 210 -13.52 -19.77 12.59
C ASP A 210 -12.70 -18.48 12.41
N MET A 211 -11.49 -18.62 11.87
CA MET A 211 -10.57 -17.48 11.73
C MET A 211 -11.10 -16.40 10.80
N ASP A 212 -11.81 -16.77 9.74
CA ASP A 212 -12.40 -15.80 8.82
C ASP A 212 -13.44 -14.93 9.56
N SER A 213 -14.33 -15.56 10.31
CA SER A 213 -15.30 -14.84 11.17
C SER A 213 -14.62 -13.97 12.23
N VAL A 214 -13.55 -14.44 12.87
CA VAL A 214 -12.82 -13.65 13.88
C VAL A 214 -12.27 -12.36 13.28
N LEU A 215 -11.64 -12.44 12.11
CA LEU A 215 -11.06 -11.28 11.42
C LEU A 215 -12.14 -10.30 10.94
N GLU A 216 -13.25 -10.80 10.39
CA GLU A 216 -14.37 -9.96 9.96
C GLU A 216 -15.02 -9.23 11.15
N VAL A 217 -15.20 -9.92 12.29
CA VAL A 217 -15.72 -9.28 13.51
C VAL A 217 -14.73 -8.26 14.06
N LEU A 218 -13.42 -8.54 14.02
CA LEU A 218 -12.38 -7.60 14.44
C LEU A 218 -12.37 -6.33 13.58
N GLU A 219 -12.58 -6.44 12.28
CA GLU A 219 -12.70 -5.29 11.36
C GLU A 219 -13.93 -4.44 11.71
N ILE A 220 -15.08 -5.07 12.01
CA ILE A 220 -16.28 -4.36 12.46
C ILE A 220 -16.00 -3.65 13.79
N LEU A 221 -15.35 -4.34 14.74
CA LEU A 221 -15.03 -3.82 16.06
C LEU A 221 -14.10 -2.60 15.98
N ALA A 222 -13.03 -2.69 15.17
CA ALA A 222 -12.06 -1.60 14.99
C ALA A 222 -12.74 -0.33 14.47
N ARG A 223 -13.68 -0.46 13.52
CA ARG A 223 -14.45 0.68 12.99
C ARG A 223 -15.37 1.31 14.03
N MET A 224 -15.97 0.50 14.90
CA MET A 224 -16.89 0.99 15.93
C MET A 224 -16.19 1.51 17.19
N MET A 225 -14.95 1.09 17.43
CA MET A 225 -14.24 1.36 18.68
C MET A 225 -14.07 2.86 18.93
N SER A 226 -13.73 3.63 17.90
CA SER A 226 -13.61 5.09 18.00
C SER A 226 -14.89 5.74 18.51
N ASP A 227 -16.04 5.37 17.92
CA ASP A 227 -17.34 5.93 18.29
C ASP A 227 -17.75 5.52 19.72
N VAL A 228 -17.49 4.27 20.11
CA VAL A 228 -17.87 3.76 21.43
C VAL A 228 -16.99 4.35 22.53
N VAL A 229 -15.69 4.50 22.29
CA VAL A 229 -14.74 5.10 23.25
C VAL A 229 -14.98 6.59 23.43
N ARG A 230 -15.42 7.28 22.37
CA ARG A 230 -15.79 8.70 22.45
C ARG A 230 -17.13 8.92 23.17
N GLY A 231 -17.97 7.89 23.25
CA GLY A 231 -19.21 7.92 24.02
C GLY A 231 -18.97 7.76 25.53
N ASP A 232 -19.83 8.36 26.34
CA ASP A 232 -19.75 8.32 27.82
C ASP A 232 -20.35 7.04 28.44
N ASP A 233 -20.61 6.00 27.64
CA ASP A 233 -21.19 4.74 28.11
C ASP A 233 -20.11 3.72 28.48
N THR A 234 -19.70 3.77 29.76
CA THR A 234 -18.69 2.88 30.35
C THR A 234 -18.99 1.39 30.17
N GLN A 235 -20.27 1.00 30.11
CA GLN A 235 -20.65 -0.41 29.92
C GLN A 235 -20.37 -0.85 28.48
N ARG A 236 -20.64 0.01 27.50
CA ARG A 236 -20.29 -0.29 26.10
C ARG A 236 -18.79 -0.39 25.91
N VAL A 237 -18.02 0.52 26.50
CA VAL A 237 -16.55 0.47 26.45
C VAL A 237 -16.03 -0.83 27.04
N ARG A 238 -16.57 -1.27 28.20
CA ARG A 238 -16.20 -2.56 28.80
C ARG A 238 -16.52 -3.74 27.89
N ARG A 239 -17.70 -3.76 27.26
CA ARG A 239 -18.10 -4.84 26.33
C ARG A 239 -17.21 -4.88 25.09
N ILE A 240 -16.95 -3.73 24.48
CA ILE A 240 -16.04 -3.63 23.33
C ILE A 240 -14.63 -4.09 23.73
N GLY A 241 -14.15 -3.71 24.92
CA GLY A 241 -12.89 -4.19 25.47
C GLY A 241 -12.87 -5.71 25.67
N ALA A 242 -13.95 -6.30 26.20
CA ALA A 242 -14.07 -7.75 26.35
C ALA A 242 -14.07 -8.48 25.01
N TRP A 243 -14.79 -7.95 24.01
CA TRP A 243 -14.78 -8.46 22.64
C TRP A 243 -13.39 -8.37 22.01
N ALA A 244 -12.72 -7.22 22.12
CA ALA A 244 -11.36 -7.04 21.61
C ALA A 244 -10.40 -8.05 22.26
N TRP A 245 -10.42 -8.15 23.59
CA TRP A 245 -9.56 -9.05 24.36
C TRP A 245 -9.77 -10.52 23.99
N GLY A 246 -11.04 -10.93 23.84
CA GLY A 246 -11.41 -12.29 23.45
C GLY A 246 -11.02 -12.63 22.01
N LEU A 247 -11.33 -11.75 21.05
CA LEU A 247 -11.01 -11.94 19.63
C LEU A 247 -9.50 -11.96 19.39
N LEU A 248 -8.76 -11.04 20.00
CA LEU A 248 -7.28 -11.03 19.96
C LEU A 248 -6.70 -12.31 20.57
N GLY A 249 -7.29 -12.80 21.66
CA GLY A 249 -6.91 -14.08 22.25
C GLY A 249 -7.13 -15.27 21.32
N ARG A 250 -8.11 -15.20 20.40
CA ARG A 250 -8.39 -16.24 19.41
C ARG A 250 -7.50 -16.16 18.17
N CYS A 251 -6.89 -15.01 17.88
CA CYS A 251 -6.01 -14.82 16.72
C CYS A 251 -4.78 -15.75 16.74
N ARG A 252 -4.32 -16.16 15.53
CA ARG A 252 -3.11 -16.99 15.36
C ARG A 252 -1.84 -16.18 15.69
N GLU A 253 -0.72 -16.88 15.88
CA GLU A 253 0.57 -16.24 16.17
C GLU A 253 1.05 -15.44 14.94
N VAL A 254 1.58 -14.24 15.19
CA VAL A 254 2.19 -13.37 14.17
C VAL A 254 3.28 -14.19 13.46
N GLY A 255 3.23 -14.26 12.13
CA GLY A 255 4.05 -15.17 11.30
C GLY A 255 3.27 -16.30 10.59
N GLN A 256 2.00 -16.52 10.93
CA GLN A 256 1.07 -17.37 10.15
C GLN A 256 -0.05 -16.56 9.45
N LEU A 257 0.01 -15.23 9.54
CA LEU A 257 -0.96 -14.32 8.96
C LEU A 257 -0.39 -13.78 7.64
N SER A 258 -1.13 -13.92 6.54
CA SER A 258 -0.72 -13.41 5.22
C SER A 258 -0.62 -11.88 5.26
N THR A 259 0.18 -11.29 4.38
CA THR A 259 0.49 -9.84 4.18
C THR A 259 -0.70 -8.86 4.17
N ARG A 260 -1.94 -9.33 4.24
CA ARG A 260 -3.15 -8.50 4.41
C ARG A 260 -3.48 -8.21 5.88
N GLU A 261 -2.78 -8.84 6.83
CA GLU A 261 -3.05 -8.81 8.26
C GLU A 261 -1.90 -8.20 9.09
N SER A 262 -0.89 -7.63 8.42
CA SER A 262 0.21 -6.84 9.01
C SER A 262 -0.04 -5.35 8.86
#